data_AF-A0A9E0IEI8-F1
#
_entry.id   AF-A0A9E0IEI8-F1
#
_cell.length_a   1.000
_cell.length_b   1.000
_cell.length_c   1.000
_cell.angle_alpha   90.00
_cell.angle_beta   90.00
_cell.angle_gamma   90.00
#
_symmetry.space_group_name_H-M   'P 1'
#
loop_
_entity.id
_entity.type
_entity.pdbx_description
1 polymer ?
#
loop_
_entity_poly.entity_id
_entity_poly.type
_entity_poly.pdbx_seq_one_letter_code
_entity_poly.pdbx_strand_id
1 'polypeptide(L)'
;MNPSDEELIQRIRRDLADSYDEEFELELEDRNLDEMAESAVQTDTEAYRNSRRVYFRELFRLQGELVKLQDWVVKTGQKIVICFEGRDAAGKGGTIKRITQRLNPRVCRVAALPAPNLREQTQWYFQR
;
A
#
# COMPACT_ATOMS: atom_id res chain seq x y z
N MET A 1 18.86 29.34 13.79
CA MET A 1 18.57 28.05 13.12
C MET A 1 19.78 27.75 12.25
N ASN A 2 20.33 26.53 12.30
CA ASN A 2 21.53 26.20 11.52
C ASN A 2 21.13 26.17 10.02
N PRO A 3 21.94 26.67 9.07
CA PRO A 3 21.57 26.66 7.65
C PRO A 3 21.21 25.26 7.13
N SER A 4 21.75 24.21 7.74
CA SER A 4 21.43 22.79 7.48
C SER A 4 20.00 22.39 7.84
N ASP A 5 19.41 23.05 8.85
CA ASP A 5 18.07 22.71 9.35
C ASP A 5 16.98 23.29 8.43
N GLU A 6 17.23 24.46 7.85
CA GLU A 6 16.34 25.05 6.85
C GLU A 6 16.36 24.24 5.55
N GLU A 7 17.53 23.79 5.10
CA GLU A 7 17.64 22.88 3.94
C GLU A 7 16.90 21.56 4.18
N LEU A 8 17.00 21.00 5.39
CA LEU A 8 16.28 19.79 5.76
C LEU A 8 14.76 20.00 5.78
N ILE A 9 14.28 21.11 6.35
CA ILE A 9 12.85 21.45 6.38
C ILE A 9 12.31 21.70 4.96
N GLN A 10 13.08 22.40 4.12
CA GLN A 10 12.72 22.64 2.72
C GLN A 10 12.68 21.35 1.91
N ARG A 11 13.60 20.43 2.18
CA ARG A 11 13.59 19.10 1.56
C ARG A 11 12.41 18.25 2.03
N ILE A 12 12.12 18.24 3.33
CA ILE A 12 10.92 17.55 3.87
C ILE A 12 9.64 18.15 3.29
N ARG A 13 9.55 19.48 3.14
CA ARG A 13 8.40 20.14 2.52
C ARG A 13 8.27 19.80 1.04
N ARG A 14 9.39 19.71 0.32
CA ARG A 14 9.42 19.30 -1.09
C ARG A 14 9.02 17.84 -1.24
N ASP A 15 9.57 16.95 -0.42
CA ASP A 15 9.20 15.54 -0.42
C ASP A 15 7.71 15.35 -0.04
N LEU A 16 7.18 16.16 0.90
CA LEU A 16 5.74 16.20 1.19
C LEU A 16 4.94 16.68 -0.03
N ALA A 17 5.34 17.78 -0.66
CA ALA A 17 4.65 18.35 -1.81
C ALA A 17 4.68 17.40 -3.02
N ASP A 18 5.82 16.79 -3.32
CA ASP A 18 5.98 15.78 -4.36
C ASP A 18 5.13 14.54 -4.05
N SER A 19 5.06 14.13 -2.77
CA SER A 19 4.19 13.03 -2.35
C SER A 19 2.69 13.35 -2.45
N TYR A 20 2.31 14.63 -2.27
CA TYR A 20 0.96 15.13 -2.45
C TYR A 20 0.61 15.32 -3.93
N ASP A 21 1.56 15.72 -4.76
CA ASP A 21 1.39 15.81 -6.22
C ASP A 21 1.28 14.40 -6.82
N GLU A 22 2.11 13.44 -6.41
CA GLU A 22 1.91 12.02 -6.77
C GLU A 22 0.57 11.47 -6.25
N GLU A 23 0.11 11.91 -5.08
CA GLU A 23 -1.21 11.54 -4.53
C GLU A 23 -2.36 12.14 -5.34
N PHE A 24 -2.23 13.40 -5.78
CA PHE A 24 -3.18 14.06 -6.67
C PHE A 24 -3.19 13.44 -8.06
N GLU A 25 -2.03 13.08 -8.60
CA GLU A 25 -1.89 12.39 -9.88
C GLU A 25 -2.47 10.97 -9.83
N LEU A 26 -2.23 10.23 -8.75
CA LEU A 26 -2.85 8.91 -8.54
C LEU A 26 -4.37 9.03 -8.30
N GLU A 27 -4.84 10.06 -7.58
CA GLU A 27 -6.28 10.36 -7.49
C GLU A 27 -6.87 10.74 -8.86
N LEU A 28 -6.12 11.47 -9.71
CA LEU A 28 -6.52 11.85 -11.06
C LEU A 28 -6.51 10.66 -12.03
N GLU A 29 -5.53 9.76 -11.93
CA GLU A 29 -5.47 8.53 -12.72
C GLU A 29 -6.57 7.55 -12.32
N ASP A 30 -6.81 7.34 -11.02
CA ASP A 30 -7.96 6.57 -10.53
C ASP A 30 -9.28 7.26 -10.93
N ARG A 31 -9.38 8.59 -10.91
CA ARG A 31 -10.54 9.34 -11.44
C ARG A 31 -10.73 9.14 -12.94
N ASN A 32 -9.68 9.14 -13.74
CA ASN A 32 -9.79 8.91 -15.19
C ASN A 32 -10.20 7.47 -15.51
N LEU A 33 -9.65 6.50 -14.77
CA LEU A 33 -10.07 5.09 -14.85
C LEU A 33 -11.53 4.91 -14.42
N ASP A 34 -11.96 5.66 -13.40
CA ASP A 34 -13.34 5.68 -12.93
C ASP A 34 -14.28 6.45 -13.87
N GLU A 35 -13.90 7.58 -14.48
CA GLU A 35 -14.72 8.29 -15.50
C GLU A 35 -14.97 7.38 -16.71
N MET A 36 -13.97 6.60 -17.12
CA MET A 36 -14.10 5.58 -18.15
C MET A 36 -15.04 4.43 -17.74
N ALA A 37 -15.07 4.06 -16.45
CA ALA A 37 -15.98 3.05 -15.90
C ALA A 37 -17.40 3.59 -15.60
N GLU A 38 -17.52 4.85 -15.17
CA GLU A 38 -18.73 5.61 -14.84
C GLU A 38 -19.53 5.98 -16.10
N SER A 39 -18.84 6.15 -17.24
CA SER A 39 -19.48 6.19 -18.56
C SER A 39 -20.38 4.97 -18.80
N ALA A 40 -20.09 3.83 -18.16
CA ALA A 40 -20.85 2.59 -18.26
C ALA A 40 -21.81 2.33 -17.08
N VAL A 41 -21.71 3.07 -15.96
CA VAL A 41 -22.52 2.84 -14.74
C VAL A 41 -22.98 4.18 -14.14
N GLN A 42 -24.20 4.58 -14.50
CA GLN A 42 -24.90 5.73 -13.91
C GLN A 42 -25.27 5.46 -12.44
N THR A 43 -24.38 5.71 -11.48
CA THR A 43 -24.76 5.80 -10.06
C THR A 43 -23.95 6.86 -9.30
N ASP A 44 -24.07 8.13 -9.68
CA ASP A 44 -23.45 9.24 -8.95
C ASP A 44 -24.30 9.60 -7.71
N THR A 45 -23.98 9.02 -6.54
CA THR A 45 -24.54 9.46 -5.26
C THR A 45 -23.46 10.19 -4.46
N GLU A 46 -23.75 11.40 -3.97
CA GLU A 46 -22.85 12.21 -3.14
C GLU A 46 -22.28 11.42 -1.92
N ALA A 47 -23.05 10.47 -1.41
CA ALA A 47 -22.63 9.53 -0.37
C ALA A 47 -21.45 8.62 -0.77
N TYR A 48 -21.38 8.19 -2.03
CA TYR A 48 -20.28 7.37 -2.56
C TYR A 48 -18.97 8.18 -2.60
N ARG A 49 -19.01 9.42 -3.11
CA ARG A 49 -17.86 10.34 -3.10
C ARG A 49 -17.35 10.60 -1.69
N ASN A 50 -18.25 10.84 -0.74
CA ASN A 50 -17.86 11.05 0.66
C ASN A 50 -17.21 9.79 1.27
N SER A 51 -17.78 8.61 1.02
CA SER A 51 -17.24 7.34 1.51
C SER A 51 -15.83 7.06 0.97
N ARG A 52 -15.58 7.37 -0.31
CA ARG A 52 -14.25 7.28 -0.91
C ARG A 52 -13.24 8.21 -0.25
N ARG A 53 -13.59 9.47 -0.04
CA ARG A 53 -12.72 10.44 0.64
C ARG A 53 -12.33 9.97 2.04
N VAL A 54 -13.29 9.44 2.80
CA VAL A 54 -13.02 8.86 4.13
C VAL A 54 -12.09 7.66 4.03
N TYR A 55 -12.34 6.75 3.08
CA TYR A 55 -11.49 5.58 2.85
C TYR A 55 -10.02 5.98 2.58
N PHE A 56 -9.77 6.87 1.63
CA PHE A 56 -8.40 7.26 1.27
C PHE A 56 -7.68 7.97 2.42
N ARG A 57 -8.38 8.84 3.15
CA ARG A 57 -7.82 9.50 4.33
C ARG A 57 -7.38 8.49 5.40
N GLU A 58 -8.22 7.50 5.69
CA GLU A 58 -7.87 6.47 6.67
C GLU A 58 -6.78 5.52 6.16
N LEU A 59 -6.80 5.18 4.86
CA LEU A 59 -5.77 4.37 4.23
C LEU A 59 -4.38 5.04 4.38
N PHE A 60 -4.28 6.33 4.08
CA PHE A 60 -3.04 7.08 4.22
C PHE A 60 -2.56 7.14 5.67
N ARG A 61 -3.47 7.43 6.60
CA ARG A 61 -3.16 7.43 8.04
C ARG A 61 -2.58 6.09 8.49
N LEU A 62 -3.20 4.98 8.09
CA LEU A 62 -2.75 3.63 8.46
C LEU A 62 -1.44 3.24 7.78
N GLN A 63 -1.23 3.64 6.52
CA GLN A 63 0.05 3.44 5.84
C GLN A 63 1.20 4.19 6.55
N GLY A 64 0.96 5.39 7.06
CA GLY A 64 1.92 6.11 7.90
C GLY A 64 2.29 5.33 9.18
N GLU A 65 1.31 4.73 9.84
CA GLU A 65 1.56 3.87 11.01
C GLU A 65 2.32 2.57 10.64
N LEU A 66 2.06 2.01 9.46
CA LEU A 66 2.81 0.85 8.96
C LEU A 66 4.29 1.17 8.72
N VAL A 67 4.62 2.38 8.25
CA VAL A 67 6.02 2.83 8.12
C VAL A 67 6.69 2.91 9.50
N LYS A 68 6.01 3.48 10.50
CA LYS A 68 6.53 3.52 11.88
C LYS A 68 6.76 2.11 12.44
N LEU A 69 5.82 1.19 12.19
CA LEU A 69 5.97 -0.22 12.56
C LEU A 69 7.18 -0.85 11.89
N GLN A 70 7.37 -0.62 10.58
CA GLN A 70 8.54 -1.11 9.85
C GLN A 70 9.84 -0.61 10.45
N ASP A 71 9.95 0.69 10.76
CA ASP A 71 11.14 1.27 11.37
C ASP A 71 11.43 0.65 12.75
N TRP A 72 10.39 0.41 13.54
CA TRP A 72 10.51 -0.30 14.81
C TRP A 72 10.99 -1.75 14.64
N VAL A 73 10.46 -2.49 13.66
CA VAL A 73 10.88 -3.87 13.34
C VAL A 73 12.37 -3.90 12.99
N VAL A 74 12.83 -2.97 12.14
CA VAL A 74 14.24 -2.88 11.75
C VAL A 74 15.12 -2.54 12.95
N LYS A 75 14.71 -1.57 13.78
CA LYS A 75 15.46 -1.15 14.96
C LYS A 75 15.56 -2.24 16.03
N THR A 76 14.51 -3.04 16.21
CA THR A 76 14.44 -4.08 17.23
C THR A 76 14.91 -5.45 16.76
N GLY A 77 15.05 -5.65 15.44
CA GLY A 77 15.41 -6.94 14.85
C GLY A 77 14.29 -7.99 14.92
N GLN A 78 13.05 -7.56 15.17
CA GLN A 78 11.90 -8.45 15.21
C GLN A 78 11.56 -9.01 13.82
N LYS A 79 10.82 -10.12 13.77
CA LYS A 79 10.37 -10.74 12.52
C LYS A 79 8.86 -10.89 12.55
N ILE A 80 8.20 -10.35 11.53
CA ILE A 80 6.74 -10.40 11.39
C ILE A 80 6.39 -11.18 10.12
N VAL A 81 5.47 -12.13 10.25
CA VAL A 81 4.87 -12.88 9.14
C VAL A 81 3.37 -12.65 9.17
N ILE A 82 2.80 -12.30 8.02
CA ILE A 82 1.36 -12.05 7.85
C ILE A 82 0.86 -13.01 6.77
N CYS A 83 -0.06 -13.90 7.14
CA CYS A 83 -0.69 -14.84 6.21
C CYS A 83 -2.07 -14.32 5.79
N PHE A 84 -2.34 -14.28 4.48
CA PHE A 84 -3.62 -13.86 3.93
C PHE A 84 -4.35 -15.07 3.34
N GLU A 85 -5.43 -15.49 4.00
CA GLU A 85 -6.28 -16.61 3.58
C GLU A 85 -7.68 -16.12 3.17
N GLY A 86 -8.37 -16.92 2.35
CA GLY A 86 -9.74 -16.62 1.93
C GLY A 86 -10.09 -17.16 0.56
N ARG A 87 -11.37 -17.08 0.19
CA ARG A 87 -11.87 -17.56 -1.12
C ARG A 87 -11.28 -16.77 -2.28
N ASP A 88 -11.42 -17.34 -3.48
CA ASP A 88 -11.13 -16.62 -4.72
C ASP A 88 -11.98 -15.36 -4.82
N ALA A 89 -11.42 -14.31 -5.40
CA ALA A 89 -12.02 -12.97 -5.49
C ALA A 89 -12.37 -12.27 -4.16
N ALA A 90 -11.94 -12.77 -2.99
CA ALA A 90 -12.17 -12.12 -1.69
C ALA A 90 -11.38 -10.80 -1.47
N GLY A 91 -10.59 -10.35 -2.45
CA GLY A 91 -9.84 -9.09 -2.34
C GLY A 91 -8.46 -9.18 -1.68
N LYS A 92 -7.95 -10.39 -1.40
CA LYS A 92 -6.63 -10.61 -0.75
C LYS A 92 -5.49 -9.83 -1.40
N GLY A 93 -5.39 -9.89 -2.73
CA GLY A 93 -4.34 -9.20 -3.49
C GLY A 93 -4.43 -7.68 -3.40
N GLY A 94 -5.65 -7.13 -3.37
CA GLY A 94 -5.87 -5.70 -3.17
C GLY A 94 -5.42 -5.24 -1.78
N THR A 95 -5.75 -6.00 -0.74
CA THR A 95 -5.31 -5.72 0.63
C THR A 95 -3.79 -5.79 0.75
N ILE A 96 -3.15 -6.83 0.20
CA ILE A 96 -1.68 -6.95 0.17
C ILE A 96 -1.07 -5.73 -0.52
N LYS A 97 -1.58 -5.35 -1.71
CA LYS A 97 -1.11 -4.18 -2.46
C LYS A 97 -1.20 -2.91 -1.62
N ARG A 98 -2.34 -2.65 -0.96
CA ARG A 98 -2.52 -1.45 -0.13
C ARG A 98 -1.61 -1.42 1.09
N ILE A 99 -1.28 -2.56 1.69
CA ILE A 99 -0.32 -2.64 2.81
C ILE A 99 1.10 -2.38 2.33
N THR A 100 1.50 -2.96 1.20
CA THR A 100 2.90 -2.93 0.76
C THR A 100 3.29 -1.70 -0.05
N GLN A 101 2.32 -0.97 -0.61
CA GLN A 101 2.53 0.17 -1.52
C GLN A 101 3.47 1.26 -0.96
N ARG A 102 3.48 1.51 0.35
CA ARG A 102 4.30 2.56 1.01
C ARG A 102 5.43 1.98 1.88
N LEU A 103 5.63 0.66 1.87
CA LEU A 103 6.67 -0.01 2.65
C LEU A 103 7.94 -0.21 1.84
N ASN A 104 9.10 -0.22 2.49
CA ASN A 104 10.38 -0.47 1.84
C ASN A 104 10.46 -1.94 1.40
N PRO A 105 10.58 -2.25 0.09
CA PRO A 105 10.57 -3.62 -0.43
C PRO A 105 11.78 -4.46 0.01
N ARG A 106 12.84 -3.83 0.54
CA ARG A 106 13.98 -4.55 1.10
C ARG A 106 13.67 -5.15 2.48
N VAL A 107 12.75 -4.53 3.21
CA VAL A 107 12.33 -4.93 4.56
C VAL A 107 11.06 -5.78 4.50
N CYS A 108 10.04 -5.31 3.77
CA CYS A 108 8.79 -6.03 3.58
C CYS A 108 8.81 -6.79 2.25
N ARG A 109 8.59 -8.11 2.29
CA ARG A 109 8.56 -8.96 1.09
C ARG A 109 7.22 -9.69 0.98
N VAL A 110 6.71 -9.76 -0.24
CA VAL A 110 5.50 -10.54 -0.55
C VAL A 110 5.93 -11.88 -1.14
N ALA A 111 5.53 -12.97 -0.49
CA ALA A 111 5.68 -14.31 -1.02
C ALA A 111 4.36 -14.75 -1.68
N ALA A 112 4.36 -14.88 -3.00
CA ALA A 112 3.26 -15.47 -3.77
C ALA A 112 3.73 -16.82 -4.33
N LEU A 113 3.48 -17.89 -3.58
CA LEU A 113 3.94 -19.23 -3.97
C LEU A 113 3.06 -19.78 -5.11
N PRO A 114 3.64 -20.14 -6.27
CA PRO A 114 2.90 -20.80 -7.34
C PRO A 114 2.52 -22.24 -6.94
N ALA A 115 1.79 -22.91 -7.84
CA ALA A 115 1.56 -24.34 -7.72
C ALA A 115 2.89 -25.09 -7.58
N PRO A 116 2.98 -26.10 -6.68
CA PRO A 116 4.23 -26.77 -6.40
C PRO A 116 4.75 -27.53 -7.62
N ASN A 117 6.04 -27.37 -7.91
CA ASN A 117 6.70 -28.12 -8.99
C ASN A 117 6.89 -29.60 -8.63
N LEU A 118 7.29 -30.44 -9.60
CA LEU A 118 7.43 -31.89 -9.39
C LEU A 118 8.38 -32.26 -8.24
N ARG A 119 9.42 -31.46 -8.00
CA ARG A 119 10.35 -31.70 -6.88
C ARG A 119 9.73 -31.30 -5.55
N GLU A 120 9.09 -30.13 -5.49
CA GLU A 120 8.40 -29.61 -4.30
C GLU A 120 7.27 -30.55 -3.83
N GLN A 121 6.58 -31.23 -4.76
CA GLN A 121 5.56 -32.22 -4.42
C GLN A 121 6.13 -33.44 -3.68
N THR A 122 7.41 -33.77 -3.89
CA THR A 122 8.09 -34.89 -3.21
C THR A 122 8.79 -34.46 -1.91
N GLN A 123 8.88 -33.15 -1.66
CA GLN A 123 9.49 -32.58 -0.46
C GLN A 123 8.48 -32.42 0.67
N TRP A 124 8.97 -32.10 1.86
CA TRP A 124 8.08 -31.80 2.97
C TRP A 124 7.32 -30.49 2.71
N TYR A 125 6.00 -30.46 2.95
CA TYR A 125 5.10 -29.36 2.57
C TYR A 125 5.56 -27.96 3.03
N PHE A 126 6.17 -27.85 4.22
CA PHE A 126 6.62 -26.57 4.79
C PHE A 126 8.05 -26.18 4.40
N GLN A 127 8.69 -26.92 3.49
CA GLN A 127 10.08 -26.68 3.11
C GLN A 127 10.27 -25.48 2.15
N ARG A 128 9.19 -25.03 1.51
CA ARG A 128 9.18 -23.95 0.50
C ARG A 128 8.73 -22.61 1.06
#